data_AF-A0A2V7MGK3-F1
#
_entry.id   AF-A0A2V7MGK3-F1
#
_cell.length_a   1.000
_cell.length_b   1.000
_cell.length_c   1.000
_cell.angle_alpha   90.00
_cell.angle_beta   90.00
_cell.angle_gamma   90.00
#
_symmetry.space_group_name_H-M   'P 1'
#
loop_
_entity.id
_entity.type
_entity.pdbx_description
1 polymer ?
#
loop_
_entity_poly.entity_id
_entity_poly.type
_entity_poly.pdbx_seq_one_letter_code
_entity_poly.pdbx_strand_id
1 'polypeptide(L)' 'MRPPFTSRLIAPLLFSLSMPSASSAVQGALHGLARTPPMGWNSWNHFGCDVSEQLVRETADAIVASGMR' A
#
# COMPACT_ATOMS: atom_id res chain seq x y z
N MET A 1 18.45 -22.50 56.66
CA MET A 1 18.01 -23.91 56.55
C MET A 1 17.40 -24.10 55.17
N ARG A 2 17.97 -24.98 54.35
CA ARG A 2 17.47 -25.37 53.02
C ARG A 2 16.89 -26.78 53.14
N PRO A 3 15.70 -27.03 52.57
CA PRO A 3 15.43 -28.32 51.97
C PRO A 3 15.15 -28.21 50.46
N PRO A 4 15.22 -29.33 49.76
CA PRO A 4 15.73 -29.45 48.39
C PRO A 4 14.57 -29.56 47.40
N PHE A 5 14.83 -30.14 46.22
CA PHE A 5 13.90 -30.48 45.14
C PHE A 5 14.07 -29.63 43.88
N THR A 6 14.91 -30.19 43.00
CA THR A 6 14.62 -30.44 41.57
C THR A 6 14.23 -29.23 40.74
N SER A 7 15.17 -28.62 40.01
CA SER A 7 15.54 -29.08 38.65
C SER A 7 14.32 -29.45 37.80
N ARG A 8 13.78 -28.45 37.10
CA ARG A 8 13.15 -28.62 35.80
C ARG A 8 13.65 -27.49 34.90
N LEU A 9 14.63 -27.82 34.07
CA LEU A 9 15.07 -27.01 32.94
C LEU A 9 13.85 -26.78 32.05
N ILE A 10 13.30 -25.56 32.06
CA ILE A 10 12.32 -25.14 31.06
C ILE A 10 13.14 -24.74 29.83
N ALA A 11 13.16 -25.63 28.84
CA ALA A 11 13.74 -25.36 27.53
C ALA A 11 13.08 -24.10 26.94
N PRO A 12 13.83 -23.10 26.45
CA PRO A 12 13.23 -22.00 25.73
C PRO A 12 12.78 -22.53 24.37
N LEU A 13 11.46 -22.63 24.18
CA LEU A 13 10.84 -22.74 22.88
C LEU A 13 11.20 -21.48 22.09
N LEU A 14 12.21 -21.58 21.23
CA LEU A 14 12.56 -20.57 20.23
C LEU A 14 11.41 -20.49 19.22
N PHE A 15 10.46 -19.61 19.50
CA PHE A 15 9.40 -19.24 18.56
C PHE A 15 10.05 -18.38 17.46
N SER A 16 10.47 -19.03 16.38
CA SER A 16 10.99 -18.36 15.19
C SER A 16 9.89 -17.47 14.61
N LEU A 17 9.99 -16.14 14.79
CA LEU A 17 9.21 -15.18 14.02
C LEU A 17 9.68 -15.26 12.55
N SER A 18 9.13 -16.21 11.80
CA SER A 18 9.18 -16.16 10.35
C SER A 18 8.26 -15.03 9.92
N MET A 19 8.83 -13.83 9.76
CA MET A 19 8.14 -12.67 9.25
C MET A 19 7.72 -12.99 7.80
N PRO A 20 6.42 -13.09 7.47
CA PRO A 20 6.03 -13.32 6.09
C PRO A 20 6.49 -12.11 5.29
N SER A 21 7.40 -12.34 4.35
CA SER A 21 7.78 -11.32 3.36
C SER A 21 6.53 -10.99 2.55
N ALA A 22 5.97 -9.81 2.78
CA ALA A 22 4.88 -9.27 1.96
C ALA A 22 5.43 -8.90 0.58
N SER A 23 5.66 -9.89 -0.28
CA SER A 23 5.77 -9.66 -1.72
C SER A 23 4.37 -9.58 -2.30
N SER A 24 3.69 -8.45 -2.02
CA SER A 24 2.52 -8.06 -2.79
C SER A 24 3.03 -7.48 -4.12
N ALA A 25 3.52 -8.35 -5.01
CA ALA A 25 3.54 -7.99 -6.41
C ALA A 25 2.09 -7.66 -6.77
N VAL A 26 1.86 -6.37 -6.99
CA VAL A 26 0.61 -5.74 -7.40
C VAL A 26 -0.34 -6.75 -8.00
N GLN A 27 -1.35 -7.15 -7.22
CA GLN A 27 -2.46 -7.97 -7.71
C GLN A 27 -3.21 -7.28 -8.87
N GLY A 28 -2.93 -5.99 -9.13
CA GLY A 28 -3.51 -5.08 -10.12
C GLY A 28 -3.34 -5.39 -11.62
N ALA A 29 -2.82 -6.55 -12.01
CA ALA A 29 -3.04 -7.06 -13.37
C ALA A 29 -4.43 -7.70 -13.52
N LEU A 30 -5.41 -7.26 -12.72
CA LEU A 30 -6.60 -8.02 -12.34
C LEU A 30 -7.40 -8.56 -13.52
N HIS A 31 -7.39 -7.91 -14.70
CA HIS A 31 -7.93 -8.46 -15.96
C HIS A 31 -7.07 -8.10 -17.19
N GLY A 32 -5.73 -8.13 -17.06
CA GLY A 32 -4.81 -7.73 -18.15
C GLY A 32 -4.75 -6.22 -18.44
N LEU A 33 -5.41 -5.42 -17.60
CA LEU A 33 -5.32 -3.96 -17.54
C LEU A 33 -4.02 -3.53 -16.83
N ALA A 34 -3.62 -2.26 -17.02
CA ALA A 34 -2.45 -1.64 -16.38
C ALA A 34 -1.10 -2.36 -16.64
N ARG A 35 -0.84 -2.78 -17.88
CA ARG A 35 0.46 -3.36 -18.31
C ARG A 35 1.64 -2.41 -18.13
N THR A 36 1.38 -1.12 -18.24
CA THR A 36 2.30 -0.04 -17.88
C THR A 36 1.71 0.72 -16.70
N PRO A 37 2.55 1.39 -15.89
CA PRO A 37 2.05 2.29 -14.85
C PRO A 37 1.03 3.28 -15.45
N PRO A 38 -0.17 3.41 -14.86
CA PRO A 38 -1.17 4.34 -15.36
C PRO A 38 -0.71 5.78 -15.11
N MET A 39 -0.77 6.60 -16.15
CA MET A 39 -0.51 8.04 -16.08
C MET A 39 -1.85 8.78 -15.99
N GLY A 40 -1.86 9.92 -15.29
CA GLY A 40 -3.08 10.70 -15.11
C GLY A 40 -2.90 11.87 -14.15
N TRP A 41 -4.03 12.35 -13.63
CA TRP A 41 -4.10 13.49 -12.72
C TRP A 41 -4.88 13.14 -11.45
N ASN A 42 -4.54 13.81 -10.35
CA ASN A 42 -5.19 13.67 -9.06
C ASN A 42 -5.54 15.06 -8.50
N SER A 43 -6.80 15.24 -8.08
CA SER A 43 -7.29 16.50 -7.53
C SER A 43 -6.78 16.80 -6.13
N TRP A 44 -6.52 15.77 -5.32
CA TRP A 44 -6.31 15.90 -3.88
C TRP A 44 -5.08 16.72 -3.52
N ASN A 45 -3.97 16.53 -4.24
CA ASN A 45 -2.70 17.21 -3.93
C ASN A 45 -2.77 18.73 -3.97
N HIS A 46 -3.71 19.29 -4.74
CA HIS A 46 -3.86 20.74 -4.89
C HIS A 46 -5.18 21.26 -4.32
N PHE A 47 -6.28 20.55 -4.56
CA PHE A 47 -7.63 21.04 -4.26
C PHE A 47 -8.22 20.48 -2.96
N GLY A 48 -7.70 19.36 -2.44
CA GLY A 48 -8.22 18.75 -1.22
C GLY A 48 -9.73 18.47 -1.29
N CYS A 49 -10.49 19.07 -0.37
CA CYS A 49 -11.95 18.95 -0.31
C CYS A 49 -12.69 19.87 -1.32
N ASP A 50 -12.00 20.86 -1.89
CA ASP A 50 -12.59 21.87 -2.76
C ASP A 50 -12.69 21.37 -4.22
N VAL A 51 -13.42 20.27 -4.40
CA VAL A 51 -13.62 19.63 -5.71
C VAL A 51 -15.08 19.81 -6.16
N SER A 52 -15.25 20.25 -7.41
CA SER A 52 -16.56 20.43 -8.06
C SER A 52 -16.58 19.79 -9.45
N GLU A 53 -17.77 19.56 -10.00
CA GLU A 53 -17.94 19.05 -11.37
C GLU A 53 -17.26 19.97 -12.40
N GLN A 54 -17.45 21.28 -12.25
CA GLN A 54 -16.87 22.28 -13.13
C GLN A 54 -15.35 22.18 -13.16
N LEU A 55 -14.72 22.10 -11.98
CA LEU A 55 -13.27 21.96 -11.87
C LEU A 55 -12.75 20.73 -12.61
N VAL A 56 -13.42 19.59 -12.45
CA VAL A 56 -12.99 18.34 -13.08
C VAL A 56 -13.10 18.42 -14.60
N ARG A 57 -14.18 19.03 -15.12
CA ARG A 57 -14.36 19.26 -16.56
C ARG A 57 -13.30 20.19 -17.13
N GLU A 58 -13.08 21.34 -16.51
CA GLU A 58 -12.07 22.31 -16.95
C GLU A 58 -10.65 21.72 -16.89
N THR A 59 -10.36 20.90 -15.87
CA THR A 59 -9.08 20.20 -15.77
C THR A 59 -8.93 19.18 -16.90
N ALA A 60 -9.98 18.42 -17.24
CA ALA A 60 -9.94 17.48 -18.36
C ALA A 60 -9.66 18.20 -19.69
N ASP A 61 -10.30 19.34 -19.93
CA ASP A 61 -10.05 20.17 -21.12
C ASP A 61 -8.60 20.69 -21.14
N ALA A 62 -8.07 21.12 -20.00
CA ALA A 62 -6.69 21.58 -19.87
C ALA A 62 -5.65 20.46 -20.10
N ILE A 63 -5.93 19.24 -19.62
CA ILE A 63 -5.07 18.07 -19.85
C ILE A 63 -4.92 17.82 -21.36
N VAL A 64 -6.03 17.82 -22.10
CA VAL A 64 -6.02 17.64 -23.56
C VAL A 64 -5.31 18.80 -24.26
N ALA A 65 -5.63 20.05 -23.89
CA ALA A 65 -5.04 21.24 -24.48
C ALA A 65 -3.52 21.33 -24.25
N SER A 66 -3.02 20.84 -23.11
CA SER A 66 -1.59 20.79 -22.80
C SER A 66 -0.81 19.74 -23.60
N GLY A 67 -1.51 18.79 -24.24
CA GLY A 67 -0.89 17.67 -24.94
C GLY A 67 -0.41 16.53 -24.03
N MET A 68 -0.79 16.53 -22.74
CA MET A 68 -0.53 15.43 -21.82
C MET A 68 -1.32 14.19 -22.24
N ARG A 69 -0.65 13.05 -22.39
CA ARG A 69 -1.18 11.77 -22.86
C ARG A 69 -0.39 10.60 -22.31
#